data_AF-A0A238U4C9-F1
#
_entry.id   AF-A0A238U4C9-F1
#
_cell.length_a   1.000
_cell.length_b   1.000
_cell.length_c   1.000
_cell.angle_alpha   90.00
_cell.angle_beta   90.00
_cell.angle_gamma   90.00
#
_symmetry.space_group_name_H-M   'P 1'
#
loop_
_entity.id
_entity.type
_entity.pdbx_description
1 polymer ?
#
loop_
_entity_poly.entity_id
_entity_poly.type
_entity_poly.pdbx_seq_one_letter_code
_entity_poly.pdbx_strand_id
1 'polypeptide(L)'
;MKKGCLIIFFTLTILIVSITGYIILFPEKPASEKTKKEILLAEFNQIEDTEKLNKKIEVLFFLEKNKHIILDSLRDVLNRKETYFNLDTFSKREPRLPIKLLNELSKISSNDRIDYQLRITENEKFSLTSTITDYKNYLYIIRDFSRIDSLNIDDKIEKLSKTILIKDNVQYKLTIKDAFNDIDPNNFAPN
;
A
#
# COMPACT_ATOMS: atom_id res chain seq x y z
N MET A 1 -19.32 -49.73 25.67
CA MET A 1 -18.41 -49.20 24.62
C MET A 1 -18.95 -47.90 24.02
N LYS A 2 -18.87 -46.75 24.72
CA LYS A 2 -19.47 -45.46 24.25
C LYS A 2 -18.54 -44.23 24.26
N LYS A 3 -17.30 -44.34 24.73
CA LYS A 3 -16.37 -43.20 24.86
C LYS A 3 -15.48 -42.94 23.63
N GLY A 4 -15.18 -43.98 22.83
CA GLY A 4 -14.35 -43.84 21.63
C GLY A 4 -15.05 -43.13 20.46
N CYS A 5 -16.37 -43.31 20.33
CA CYS A 5 -17.14 -42.68 19.25
C CYS A 5 -17.21 -41.15 19.43
N LEU A 6 -17.32 -40.68 20.68
CA LEU A 6 -17.40 -39.24 20.97
C LEU A 6 -16.11 -38.50 20.57
N ILE A 7 -14.95 -39.12 20.83
CA ILE A 7 -13.64 -38.54 20.48
C ILE A 7 -13.50 -38.41 18.95
N ILE A 8 -13.92 -39.41 18.20
CA ILE A 8 -13.88 -39.40 16.73
C ILE A 8 -14.74 -38.26 16.16
N PHE A 9 -15.95 -38.06 16.68
CA PHE A 9 -16.82 -36.95 16.26
C PHE A 9 -16.22 -35.57 16.56
N PHE A 10 -15.61 -35.38 17.75
CA PHE A 10 -14.93 -34.13 18.07
C PHE A 10 -13.75 -33.87 17.13
N THR A 11 -12.90 -34.87 16.89
CA THR A 11 -11.75 -34.71 15.98
C THR A 11 -12.18 -34.42 14.55
N LEU A 12 -13.23 -35.08 14.06
CA LEU A 12 -13.74 -34.88 12.71
C LEU A 12 -14.36 -33.50 12.54
N THR A 13 -15.08 -33.01 13.54
CA THR A 13 -15.71 -31.68 13.51
C THR A 13 -14.65 -30.58 13.50
N ILE A 14 -13.61 -30.70 14.33
CA ILE A 14 -12.48 -29.75 14.35
C ILE A 14 -11.76 -29.78 12.99
N LEU A 15 -11.49 -30.97 12.45
CA LEU A 15 -10.85 -31.12 11.15
C LEU A 15 -11.66 -30.47 10.02
N ILE A 16 -12.98 -30.69 9.98
CA ILE A 16 -13.88 -30.09 8.99
C ILE A 16 -13.92 -28.57 9.15
N VAL A 17 -14.02 -28.05 10.38
CA VAL A 17 -14.01 -26.60 10.63
C VAL A 17 -12.68 -25.98 10.23
N SER A 18 -11.55 -26.65 10.50
CA SER A 18 -10.21 -26.19 10.09
C SER A 18 -10.02 -26.20 8.57
N ILE A 19 -10.45 -27.28 7.88
CA ILE A 19 -10.35 -27.37 6.42
C ILE A 19 -11.27 -26.34 5.75
N THR A 20 -12.53 -26.26 6.20
CA THR A 20 -13.51 -25.31 5.64
C THR A 20 -13.07 -23.87 5.92
N GLY A 21 -12.57 -23.58 7.12
CA GLY A 21 -12.00 -22.29 7.49
C GLY A 21 -10.80 -21.92 6.62
N TYR A 22 -9.91 -22.87 6.36
CA TYR A 22 -8.74 -22.67 5.49
C TYR A 22 -9.16 -22.33 4.04
N ILE A 23 -10.11 -23.09 3.46
CA ILE A 23 -10.60 -22.86 2.08
C ILE A 23 -11.30 -21.51 1.94
N ILE A 24 -12.02 -21.05 2.98
CA ILE A 24 -12.70 -19.74 2.97
C ILE A 24 -11.70 -18.58 3.09
N LEU A 25 -10.61 -18.77 3.84
CA LEU A 25 -9.60 -17.75 4.10
C LEU A 25 -8.57 -17.64 2.97
N PHE A 26 -8.29 -18.74 2.26
CA PHE A 26 -7.31 -18.81 1.18
C PHE A 26 -7.90 -19.58 -0.01
N PRO A 27 -8.49 -18.90 -1.00
CA PRO A 27 -9.00 -19.58 -2.18
C PRO A 27 -7.85 -20.23 -2.96
N GLU A 28 -8.12 -21.34 -3.62
CA GLU A 28 -7.12 -22.05 -4.44
C GLU A 28 -6.78 -21.32 -5.74
N LYS A 29 -7.53 -20.27 -6.09
CA LYS A 29 -7.40 -19.55 -7.36
C LYS A 29 -7.36 -18.04 -7.15
N PRO A 30 -6.57 -17.30 -7.95
CA PRO A 30 -6.54 -15.85 -7.90
C PRO A 30 -7.90 -15.24 -8.23
N ALA A 31 -8.13 -14.01 -7.75
CA ALA A 31 -9.38 -13.30 -7.99
C ALA A 31 -9.70 -13.14 -9.50
N SER A 32 -10.98 -13.27 -9.85
CA SER A 32 -11.44 -13.00 -11.22
C SER A 32 -11.36 -11.51 -11.55
N GLU A 33 -11.28 -11.15 -12.83
CA GLU A 33 -11.30 -9.75 -13.28
C GLU A 33 -12.52 -8.96 -12.76
N LYS A 34 -13.68 -9.62 -12.64
CA LYS A 34 -14.88 -9.02 -12.05
C LYS A 34 -14.66 -8.68 -10.58
N THR A 35 -14.14 -9.64 -9.81
CA THR A 35 -13.82 -9.46 -8.38
C THR A 35 -12.79 -8.36 -8.16
N LYS A 36 -11.74 -8.29 -8.99
CA LYS A 36 -10.74 -7.22 -8.91
C LYS A 36 -11.36 -5.84 -9.12
N LYS A 37 -12.27 -5.69 -10.09
CA LYS A 37 -12.97 -4.41 -10.32
C LYS A 37 -13.89 -4.03 -9.16
N GLU A 38 -14.57 -5.00 -8.56
CA GLU A 38 -15.42 -4.76 -7.37
C GLU A 38 -14.58 -4.29 -6.18
N ILE A 39 -13.42 -4.92 -5.94
CA ILE A 39 -12.47 -4.50 -4.90
C ILE A 39 -11.93 -3.11 -5.21
N LEU A 40 -11.56 -2.82 -6.46
CA LEU A 40 -11.06 -1.50 -6.88
C LEU A 40 -12.08 -0.41 -6.55
N LEU A 41 -13.36 -0.65 -6.85
CA LEU A 41 -14.42 0.31 -6.55
C LEU A 41 -14.69 0.44 -5.05
N ALA A 42 -14.67 -0.67 -4.30
CA ALA A 42 -14.88 -0.64 -2.85
C ALA A 42 -13.76 0.11 -2.12
N GLU A 43 -12.50 -0.22 -2.42
CA GLU A 43 -11.31 0.48 -1.88
C GLU A 43 -11.30 1.96 -2.27
N PHE A 44 -11.74 2.27 -3.48
CA PHE A 44 -11.83 3.65 -3.94
C PHE A 44 -12.94 4.43 -3.22
N ASN A 45 -14.10 3.83 -2.96
CA ASN A 45 -15.18 4.50 -2.25
C ASN A 45 -14.87 4.68 -0.75
N GLN A 46 -13.91 3.93 -0.21
CA GLN A 46 -13.44 4.06 1.17
C GLN A 46 -12.45 5.20 1.40
N ILE A 47 -12.19 6.07 0.41
CA ILE A 47 -11.32 7.27 0.57
C ILE A 47 -11.97 8.35 1.47
N GLU A 48 -12.89 7.97 2.37
CA GLU A 48 -13.74 8.86 3.18
C GLU A 48 -13.18 9.20 4.57
N ASP A 49 -11.88 9.48 4.68
CA ASP A 49 -11.37 10.26 5.82
C ASP A 49 -10.58 11.47 5.32
N THR A 50 -11.31 12.57 5.14
CA THR A 50 -10.79 13.86 4.69
C THR A 50 -9.62 14.32 5.57
N GLU A 51 -9.61 14.04 6.87
CA GLU A 51 -8.53 14.46 7.77
C GLU A 51 -7.23 13.69 7.49
N LYS A 52 -7.32 12.36 7.36
CA LYS A 52 -6.16 11.52 7.04
C LYS A 52 -5.61 11.78 5.64
N LEU A 53 -6.51 12.01 4.70
CA LEU A 53 -6.16 12.40 3.34
C LEU A 53 -5.44 13.77 3.32
N ASN A 54 -5.93 14.74 4.09
CA ASN A 54 -5.30 16.06 4.20
C ASN A 54 -3.86 15.97 4.74
N LYS A 55 -3.60 15.12 5.73
CA LYS A 55 -2.24 14.92 6.27
C LYS A 55 -1.26 14.39 5.20
N LYS A 56 -1.70 13.45 4.36
CA LYS A 56 -0.90 12.92 3.24
C LYS A 56 -0.60 13.99 2.19
N ILE A 57 -1.59 14.83 1.91
CA ILE A 57 -1.44 16.01 1.05
C ILE A 57 -0.40 16.96 1.67
N GLU A 58 -0.53 17.31 2.95
CA GLU A 58 0.42 18.18 3.66
C GLU A 58 1.85 17.66 3.60
N VAL A 59 2.05 16.34 3.77
CA VAL A 59 3.37 15.71 3.57
C VAL A 59 3.93 15.97 2.17
N LEU A 60 3.15 15.73 1.11
CA LEU A 60 3.60 15.95 -0.26
C LEU A 60 3.96 17.42 -0.53
N PHE A 61 3.17 18.36 -0.01
CA PHE A 61 3.45 19.79 -0.14
C PHE A 61 4.70 20.20 0.66
N PHE A 62 4.90 19.63 1.85
CA PHE A 62 6.10 19.85 2.65
C PHE A 62 7.35 19.32 1.95
N LEU A 63 7.29 18.11 1.36
CA LEU A 63 8.39 17.52 0.61
C LEU A 63 8.77 18.40 -0.59
N GLU A 64 7.79 18.85 -1.37
CA GLU A 64 8.05 19.68 -2.54
C GLU A 64 8.66 21.04 -2.17
N LYS A 65 8.17 21.68 -1.09
CA LYS A 65 8.75 22.93 -0.57
C LYS A 65 10.22 22.76 -0.18
N ASN A 66 10.62 21.58 0.28
CA ASN A 66 11.97 21.28 0.74
C ASN A 66 12.77 20.42 -0.26
N LYS A 67 12.30 20.30 -1.51
CA LYS A 67 12.85 19.42 -2.55
C LYS A 67 14.36 19.51 -2.68
N HIS A 68 14.90 20.72 -2.81
CA HIS A 68 16.34 20.97 -2.93
C HIS A 68 17.15 20.35 -1.78
N ILE A 69 16.74 20.56 -0.52
CA ILE A 69 17.41 20.01 0.66
C ILE A 69 17.39 18.48 0.64
N ILE A 70 16.25 17.91 0.24
CA ILE A 70 16.05 16.47 0.17
C ILE A 70 16.95 15.85 -0.91
N LEU A 71 16.93 16.40 -2.11
CA LEU A 71 17.73 15.90 -3.24
C LEU A 71 19.23 16.03 -2.96
N ASP A 72 19.67 17.15 -2.37
CA ASP A 72 21.06 17.33 -1.98
C ASP A 72 21.50 16.27 -0.95
N SER A 73 20.62 15.96 0.03
CA SER A 73 20.90 14.94 1.04
C SER A 73 20.91 13.50 0.49
N LEU A 74 20.31 13.30 -0.68
CA LEU A 74 20.11 12.00 -1.32
C LEU A 74 20.95 11.81 -2.57
N ARG A 75 21.77 12.80 -2.94
CA ARG A 75 22.53 12.85 -4.20
C ARG A 75 23.34 11.56 -4.46
N ASP A 76 23.88 10.96 -3.41
CA ASP A 76 24.68 9.72 -3.51
C ASP A 76 23.84 8.44 -3.66
N VAL A 77 22.54 8.50 -3.37
CA VAL A 77 21.59 7.37 -3.38
C VAL A 77 20.64 7.43 -4.57
N LEU A 78 20.35 8.62 -5.12
CA LEU A 78 19.43 8.86 -6.24
C LEU A 78 19.93 8.35 -7.61
N ASN A 79 21.13 7.78 -7.70
CA ASN A 79 21.59 7.10 -8.91
C ASN A 79 20.79 5.82 -9.24
N ARG A 80 19.83 5.41 -8.39
CA ARG A 80 18.88 4.33 -8.63
C ARG A 80 17.59 4.94 -9.21
N LYS A 81 17.06 4.33 -10.28
CA LYS A 81 15.85 4.79 -11.00
C LYS A 81 14.68 5.20 -10.09
N GLU A 82 14.51 4.50 -8.96
CA GLU A 82 13.57 4.85 -7.89
C GLU A 82 14.16 4.49 -6.52
N THR A 83 13.85 5.29 -5.50
CA THR A 83 14.23 5.02 -4.09
C THR A 83 13.01 5.10 -3.19
N TYR A 84 12.89 4.15 -2.25
CA TYR A 84 11.76 4.03 -1.31
C TYR A 84 12.25 4.21 0.14
N PHE A 85 11.48 4.94 0.95
CA PHE A 85 11.73 5.15 2.37
C PHE A 85 10.47 4.88 3.18
N ASN A 86 10.53 3.97 4.16
CA ASN A 86 9.41 3.77 5.07
C ASN A 86 9.25 4.98 6.00
N LEU A 87 8.05 5.53 6.11
CA LEU A 87 7.76 6.67 6.98
C LEU A 87 7.57 6.30 8.45
N ASP A 88 7.36 5.01 8.77
CA ASP A 88 7.04 4.57 10.15
C ASP A 88 8.17 3.77 10.81
N THR A 89 9.09 3.20 10.03
CA THR A 89 10.26 2.44 10.52
C THR A 89 11.54 3.26 10.43
N PHE A 90 11.66 4.28 11.28
CA PHE A 90 12.92 5.03 11.42
C PHE A 90 13.91 4.26 12.28
N SER A 91 14.67 3.37 11.65
CA SER A 91 15.90 2.86 12.25
C SER A 91 16.95 3.97 12.27
N LYS A 92 17.55 4.25 13.44
CA LYS A 92 18.73 5.13 13.62
C LYS A 92 19.93 4.76 12.73
N ARG A 93 19.84 3.68 11.93
CA ARG A 93 20.90 3.14 11.08
C ARG A 93 20.68 3.36 9.58
N GLU A 94 19.61 4.05 9.15
CA GLU A 94 19.43 4.40 7.73
C GLU A 94 19.79 5.88 7.48
N PRO A 95 21.00 6.17 6.96
CA PRO A 95 21.49 7.53 6.82
C PRO A 95 21.04 8.10 5.48
N ARG A 96 19.77 8.47 5.32
CA ARG A 96 19.29 8.88 3.98
C ARG A 96 18.36 10.09 3.91
N LEU A 97 17.77 10.55 5.00
CA LEU A 97 17.06 11.84 5.02
C LEU A 97 17.47 12.66 6.25
N PRO A 98 17.55 14.00 6.16
CA PRO A 98 17.89 14.83 7.32
C PRO A 98 16.93 14.57 8.48
N ILE A 99 17.45 14.29 9.68
CA ILE A 99 16.63 13.95 10.85
C ILE A 99 15.54 15.00 11.13
N LYS A 100 15.84 16.28 10.90
CA LYS A 100 14.85 17.36 11.03
C LYS A 100 13.66 17.16 10.09
N LEU A 101 13.93 16.79 8.83
CA LEU A 101 12.88 16.51 7.84
C LEU A 101 12.07 15.28 8.25
N LEU A 102 12.74 14.21 8.70
CA LEU A 102 12.07 12.99 9.17
C LEU A 102 11.15 13.25 10.37
N ASN A 103 11.61 14.05 11.33
CA ASN A 103 10.79 14.43 12.48
C ASN A 103 9.54 15.20 12.06
N GLU A 104 9.66 16.13 11.10
CA GLU A 104 8.50 16.85 10.58
C GLU A 104 7.55 15.92 9.82
N LEU A 105 8.06 15.01 8.98
CA LEU A 105 7.25 14.02 8.28
C LEU A 105 6.49 13.10 9.25
N SER A 106 7.17 12.62 10.29
CA SER A 106 6.57 11.72 11.30
C SER A 106 5.43 12.37 12.08
N LYS A 107 5.51 13.68 12.37
CA LYS A 107 4.43 14.42 13.05
C LYS A 107 3.18 14.53 12.20
N ILE A 108 3.34 14.55 10.87
CA ILE A 108 2.22 14.65 9.94
C ILE A 108 1.62 13.24 9.69
N SER A 109 2.43 12.17 9.71
CA SER A 109 1.99 10.80 9.41
C SER A 109 1.38 10.02 10.59
N SER A 110 1.55 10.47 11.84
CA SER A 110 1.45 9.65 13.07
C SER A 110 0.08 9.05 13.46
N ASN A 111 -0.89 8.88 12.56
CA ASN A 111 -2.24 8.41 12.92
C ASN A 111 -2.82 7.30 12.03
N ASP A 112 -2.08 6.76 11.06
CA ASP A 112 -2.56 5.65 10.24
C ASP A 112 -1.83 4.35 10.58
N ARG A 113 -2.58 3.24 10.69
CA ARG A 113 -2.02 1.87 10.82
C ARG A 113 -1.51 1.33 9.46
N ILE A 114 -1.26 2.21 8.51
CA ILE A 114 -0.91 1.86 7.14
C ILE A 114 0.50 2.37 6.91
N ASP A 115 1.43 1.43 6.68
CA ASP A 115 2.83 1.76 6.41
C ASP A 115 2.94 2.45 5.05
N TYR A 116 3.16 3.76 5.06
CA TYR A 116 3.44 4.52 3.84
C TYR A 116 4.94 4.56 3.56
N GLN A 117 5.27 4.44 2.28
CA GLN A 117 6.61 4.61 1.75
C GLN A 117 6.69 5.90 0.94
N LEU A 118 7.67 6.74 1.23
CA LEU A 118 8.06 7.83 0.35
C LEU A 118 8.85 7.26 -0.82
N ARG A 119 8.30 7.36 -2.03
CA ARG A 119 8.98 7.07 -3.29
C ARG A 119 9.55 8.37 -3.87
N ILE A 120 10.82 8.32 -4.27
CA ILE A 120 11.50 9.38 -5.00
C ILE A 120 11.98 8.80 -6.32
N THR A 121 11.51 9.38 -7.42
CA THR A 121 11.86 8.95 -8.78
C THR A 121 13.12 9.66 -9.28
N GLU A 122 13.76 9.13 -10.33
CA GLU A 122 14.88 9.76 -11.02
C GLU A 122 14.56 11.18 -11.54
N ASN A 123 13.29 11.45 -11.88
CA ASN A 123 12.81 12.77 -12.29
C ASN A 123 12.47 13.68 -11.10
N GLU A 124 12.99 13.33 -9.91
CA GLU A 124 12.85 14.09 -8.67
C GLU A 124 11.39 14.30 -8.25
N LYS A 125 10.50 13.37 -8.62
CA LYS A 125 9.10 13.40 -8.20
C LYS A 125 8.92 12.60 -6.91
N PHE A 126 8.21 13.20 -5.96
CA PHE A 126 7.82 12.56 -4.71
C PHE A 126 6.43 11.94 -4.83
N SER A 127 6.28 10.71 -4.36
CA SER A 127 4.97 10.11 -4.11
C SER A 127 4.95 9.36 -2.79
N LEU A 128 3.78 9.29 -2.16
CA LEU A 128 3.53 8.43 -1.01
C LEU A 128 2.80 7.20 -1.51
N THR A 129 3.46 6.05 -1.42
CA THR A 129 2.91 4.77 -1.83
C THR A 129 2.64 3.91 -0.61
N SER A 130 1.47 3.29 -0.53
CA SER A 130 1.23 2.19 0.40
C SER A 130 0.73 0.97 -0.36
N THR A 131 1.15 -0.21 0.08
CA THR A 131 0.73 -1.48 -0.52
C THR A 131 0.08 -2.32 0.55
N ILE A 132 -1.17 -2.71 0.31
CA ILE A 132 -1.92 -3.64 1.17
C ILE A 132 -1.95 -4.98 0.44
N THR A 133 -1.54 -6.04 1.15
CA THR A 133 -1.64 -7.41 0.64
C THR A 133 -2.99 -8.00 1.03
N ASP A 134 -3.86 -8.25 0.05
CA ASP A 134 -5.08 -9.03 0.23
C ASP A 134 -4.78 -10.51 -0.02
N TYR A 135 -4.41 -11.21 1.05
CA TYR A 135 -4.12 -12.64 1.02
C TYR A 135 -5.32 -13.49 0.62
N LYS A 136 -6.54 -13.02 0.89
CA LYS A 136 -7.76 -13.74 0.51
C LYS A 136 -7.95 -13.71 -1.00
N ASN A 137 -7.61 -12.64 -1.69
CA ASN A 137 -7.83 -12.54 -3.13
C ASN A 137 -6.56 -12.71 -3.97
N TYR A 138 -5.40 -12.89 -3.33
CA TYR A 138 -4.08 -12.90 -3.95
C TYR A 138 -3.74 -11.61 -4.70
N LEU A 139 -4.05 -10.47 -4.08
CA LEU A 139 -3.90 -9.16 -4.70
C LEU A 139 -2.98 -8.25 -3.89
N TYR A 140 -2.21 -7.43 -4.62
CA TYR A 140 -1.62 -6.23 -4.07
C TYR A 140 -2.52 -5.03 -4.40
N ILE A 141 -2.97 -4.33 -3.37
CA ILE A 141 -3.72 -3.08 -3.48
C ILE A 141 -2.73 -1.94 -3.24
N ILE A 142 -2.36 -1.24 -4.31
CA ILE A 142 -1.34 -0.19 -4.30
C ILE A 142 -2.04 1.16 -4.35
N ARG A 143 -1.78 1.99 -3.35
CA ARG A 143 -2.30 3.36 -3.21
C ARG A 143 -1.13 4.33 -3.41
N ASP A 144 -1.20 5.15 -4.45
CA ASP A 144 -0.13 6.10 -4.78
C ASP A 144 -0.69 7.53 -4.76
N PHE A 145 -0.15 8.36 -3.86
CA PHE A 145 -0.43 9.78 -3.76
C PHE A 145 0.75 10.54 -4.36
N SER A 146 0.54 11.29 -5.42
CA SER A 146 1.60 12.03 -6.09
C SER A 146 1.16 13.45 -6.41
N ARG A 147 2.11 14.36 -6.51
CA ARG A 147 1.84 15.68 -7.08
C ARG A 147 1.94 15.60 -8.60
N ILE A 148 1.06 16.32 -9.29
CA ILE A 148 1.10 16.46 -10.74
C ILE A 148 1.38 17.91 -11.13
N ASP A 149 2.21 18.13 -12.13
CA ASP A 149 2.55 19.50 -12.55
C ASP A 149 1.49 20.10 -13.49
N SER A 150 0.60 19.26 -14.04
CA SER A 150 -0.46 19.65 -14.97
C SER A 150 -1.79 19.01 -14.62
N LEU A 151 -2.88 19.79 -14.66
CA LEU A 151 -4.26 19.35 -14.42
C LEU A 151 -4.83 18.40 -15.49
N ASN A 152 -4.07 18.04 -16.52
CA ASN A 152 -4.47 17.06 -17.53
C ASN A 152 -4.35 15.63 -16.97
N ILE A 153 -5.23 15.29 -16.04
CA ILE A 153 -5.56 13.90 -15.76
C ILE A 153 -6.67 13.53 -16.74
N ASP A 154 -6.34 12.82 -17.82
CA ASP A 154 -7.37 11.99 -18.44
C ASP A 154 -7.79 10.99 -17.37
N ASP A 155 -9.08 10.95 -17.00
CA ASP A 155 -9.68 9.86 -16.23
C ASP A 155 -9.57 8.56 -17.05
N LYS A 156 -8.36 8.00 -17.13
CA LYS A 156 -8.08 6.71 -17.75
C LYS A 156 -8.29 5.66 -16.69
N ILE A 157 -9.44 5.00 -16.77
CA ILE A 157 -9.62 3.68 -16.19
C ILE A 157 -8.83 2.70 -17.05
N GLU A 158 -7.55 2.50 -16.72
CA GLU A 158 -6.85 1.30 -17.16
C GLU A 158 -7.47 0.10 -16.40
N LYS A 159 -7.53 -1.08 -17.03
CA LYS A 159 -8.39 -2.22 -16.63
C LYS A 159 -8.45 -2.53 -15.12
N LEU A 160 -7.40 -2.26 -14.36
CA LEU A 160 -7.27 -2.49 -12.90
C LEU A 160 -6.66 -1.30 -12.13
N SER A 161 -6.80 -0.08 -12.65
CA SER A 161 -6.41 1.13 -11.91
C SER A 161 -7.45 2.23 -12.04
N LYS A 162 -7.54 3.06 -11.01
CA LYS A 162 -8.42 4.23 -10.98
C LYS A 162 -7.64 5.42 -10.41
N THR A 163 -7.74 6.54 -11.10
CA THR A 163 -7.09 7.79 -10.75
C THR A 163 -8.14 8.85 -10.41
N ILE A 164 -7.88 9.72 -9.44
CA ILE A 164 -8.60 10.98 -9.27
C ILE A 164 -7.66 12.13 -8.93
N LEU A 165 -8.13 13.33 -9.23
CA LEU A 165 -7.54 14.58 -8.74
C LEU A 165 -8.11 14.93 -7.37
N ILE A 166 -7.24 15.23 -6.42
CA ILE A 166 -7.56 15.69 -5.08
C ILE A 166 -6.84 17.03 -4.91
N LYS A 167 -7.56 18.12 -4.62
CA LYS A 167 -7.03 19.46 -4.34
C LYS A 167 -5.86 19.94 -5.22
N ASP A 168 -6.13 20.88 -6.13
CA ASP A 168 -5.17 21.79 -6.77
C ASP A 168 -3.79 21.22 -7.14
N ASN A 169 -3.74 19.98 -7.67
CA ASN A 169 -2.56 19.26 -8.21
C ASN A 169 -2.04 18.05 -7.41
N VAL A 170 -2.85 17.42 -6.54
CA VAL A 170 -2.54 16.06 -6.04
C VAL A 170 -3.34 15.03 -6.81
N GLN A 171 -2.68 13.96 -7.23
CA GLN A 171 -3.29 12.78 -7.84
C GLN A 171 -3.28 11.65 -6.82
N TYR A 172 -4.42 10.97 -6.71
CA TYR A 172 -4.50 9.67 -6.08
C TYR A 172 -4.74 8.60 -7.14
N LYS A 173 -3.85 7.62 -7.20
CA LYS A 173 -3.98 6.44 -8.06
C LYS A 173 -4.08 5.19 -7.20
N LEU A 174 -5.17 4.46 -7.39
CA LEU A 174 -5.36 3.12 -6.84
C LEU A 174 -5.11 2.10 -7.95
N THR A 175 -4.25 1.11 -7.70
CA THR A 175 -3.93 0.04 -8.65
C THR A 175 -4.05 -1.31 -7.97
N ILE A 176 -4.69 -2.27 -8.63
CA ILE A 176 -4.74 -3.66 -8.19
C ILE A 176 -3.82 -4.49 -9.08
N LYS A 177 -2.93 -5.26 -8.46
CA LYS A 177 -2.04 -6.21 -9.15
C LYS A 177 -2.25 -7.62 -8.64
N ASP A 178 -2.05 -8.59 -9.52
CA ASP A 178 -2.03 -10.01 -9.15
C ASP A 178 -0.75 -10.33 -8.40
N ALA A 179 -0.87 -10.65 -7.12
CA ALA A 179 0.28 -11.00 -6.33
C ALA A 179 0.91 -12.34 -6.78
N PHE A 180 0.15 -13.20 -7.45
CA PHE A 180 0.61 -14.48 -8.00
C PHE A 180 1.55 -14.32 -9.22
N ASN A 181 1.42 -13.23 -9.98
CA ASN A 181 2.24 -12.99 -11.18
C ASN A 181 3.41 -12.03 -10.93
N ASP A 182 3.35 -11.23 -9.85
CA ASP A 182 4.35 -10.22 -9.46
C ASP A 182 5.16 -10.63 -8.21
N ILE A 183 5.26 -11.94 -7.92
CA ILE A 183 5.78 -12.49 -6.65
C ILE A 183 7.21 -12.00 -6.33
N ASP A 184 7.37 -11.23 -5.24
CA ASP A 184 8.53 -11.42 -4.34
C ASP A 184 8.20 -12.63 -3.46
N PRO A 185 8.92 -13.76 -3.59
CA PRO A 185 8.58 -15.01 -2.90
C PRO A 185 8.65 -14.92 -1.38
N ASN A 186 9.21 -13.82 -0.83
CA ASN A 186 9.31 -13.60 0.60
C ASN A 186 8.07 -12.93 1.22
N ASN A 187 7.13 -12.42 0.42
CA ASN A 187 5.99 -11.61 0.91
C ASN A 187 4.62 -12.29 0.79
N PHE A 188 4.53 -13.51 0.24
CA PHE A 188 3.26 -14.24 0.12
C PHE A 188 3.17 -15.50 1.00
N ALA A 189 4.22 -15.80 1.77
CA ALA A 189 4.13 -16.79 2.84
C ALA A 189 3.58 -16.07 4.09
N PRO A 190 2.42 -16.48 4.64
CA PRO A 190 2.01 -16.01 5.96
C PRO A 190 3.03 -16.50 7.00
N ASN A 191 3.55 -15.57 7.81
CA ASN A 191 4.38 -15.92 8.98
C ASN A 191 3.55 -16.61 10.06
#